data_AF-A0AAW6JCP7-F1
#
_entry.id   AF-A0AAW6JCP7-F1
#
_cell.length_a   1.000
_cell.length_b   1.000
_cell.length_c   1.000
_cell.angle_alpha   90.00
_cell.angle_beta   90.00
_cell.angle_gamma   90.00
#
_symmetry.space_group_name_H-M   'P 1'
#
loop_
_entity.id
_entity.type
_entity.pdbx_description
1 polymer ?
#
loop_
_entity_poly.entity_id
_entity_poly.type
_entity_poly.pdbx_seq_one_letter_code
_entity_poly.pdbx_strand_id
1 'polypeptide(L)'
;MIDDDFDFDQPVTRIPQNPQATKLLGNRLLQQAEQYLAAMGSRAHTQLVESLRQLESEDAYFAIMADQLEYESDEPIANDLLNLLYFWQMANENEADIAAFQLPNLIQTDYFQTALFEAYDAMNLGVFQAQRRNVIEEILKLYQQQCYAGCITVLYGQIEGILTDALIEQGYLQQNQTKFVDVYKIVPGLKGHEVKSLWHKVKIASEINPYFLSLEALKMDASSSVTASRHNMVHGADVTHFTQARSFILFIWLFAVISFISTLKR
;
A
#
# COMPACT_ATOMS: atom_id res chain seq x y z
N MET A 1 33.22 28.32 -2.97
CA MET A 1 33.33 27.16 -3.86
C MET A 1 33.65 25.98 -2.97
N ILE A 2 32.72 25.05 -2.86
CA ILE A 2 32.98 23.73 -2.28
C ILE A 2 32.79 22.80 -3.47
N ASP A 3 33.92 22.26 -3.94
CA ASP A 3 33.97 21.21 -4.96
C ASP A 3 33.45 19.94 -4.31
N ASP A 4 32.16 19.65 -4.50
CA ASP A 4 31.62 18.30 -4.32
C ASP A 4 31.85 17.54 -5.63
N ASP A 5 33.10 17.12 -5.85
CA ASP A 5 33.47 16.11 -6.84
C ASP A 5 32.88 14.75 -6.42
N PHE A 6 31.55 14.64 -6.50
CA PHE A 6 30.88 13.35 -6.49
C PHE A 6 30.96 12.79 -7.91
N ASP A 7 31.75 11.75 -8.09
CA ASP A 7 31.89 11.06 -9.36
C ASP A 7 30.58 10.32 -9.71
N PHE A 8 29.70 10.99 -10.45
CA PHE A 8 28.43 10.45 -10.93
C PHE A 8 28.61 9.35 -11.99
N ASP A 9 29.84 9.10 -12.46
CA ASP A 9 30.17 8.15 -13.54
C ASP A 9 30.61 6.78 -13.02
N GLN A 10 30.43 6.47 -11.72
CA GLN A 10 30.66 5.11 -11.24
C GLN A 10 29.81 4.09 -12.01
N PRO A 11 30.41 2.96 -12.43
CA PRO A 11 29.75 1.94 -13.23
C PRO A 11 28.54 1.37 -12.49
N VAL A 12 27.47 1.11 -13.24
CA VAL A 12 26.23 0.52 -12.73
C VAL A 12 26.54 -0.84 -12.09
N THR A 13 26.55 -0.89 -10.76
CA THR A 13 26.56 -2.16 -10.04
C THR A 13 25.17 -2.75 -10.16
N ARG A 14 24.93 -3.56 -11.20
CA ARG A 14 23.70 -4.33 -11.30
C ARG A 14 23.57 -5.18 -10.05
N ILE A 15 22.43 -5.05 -9.37
CA ILE A 15 22.09 -5.86 -8.20
C ILE A 15 22.26 -7.33 -8.59
N PRO A 16 22.97 -8.15 -7.79
CA PRO A 16 22.89 -9.58 -7.95
C PRO A 16 21.45 -9.99 -7.63
N GLN A 17 20.65 -10.19 -8.69
CA GLN A 17 19.32 -10.75 -8.55
C GLN A 17 19.48 -12.11 -7.88
N ASN A 18 18.96 -12.25 -6.66
CA ASN A 18 18.88 -13.54 -6.00
C ASN A 18 17.45 -14.08 -6.21
N PRO A 19 17.16 -14.79 -7.31
CA PRO A 19 15.81 -15.24 -7.66
C PRO A 19 15.20 -16.20 -6.63
N GLN A 20 15.97 -16.68 -5.65
CA GLN A 20 15.53 -17.62 -4.62
C GLN A 20 15.15 -16.97 -3.28
N ALA A 21 15.44 -15.68 -3.05
CA ALA A 21 15.33 -15.07 -1.71
C ALA A 21 13.94 -14.49 -1.35
N THR A 22 13.08 -14.20 -2.32
CA THR A 22 11.91 -13.31 -2.17
C THR A 22 10.55 -14.02 -2.15
N LYS A 23 10.29 -14.93 -1.20
CA LYS A 23 9.04 -15.73 -1.31
C LYS A 23 8.50 -16.40 -0.04
N LEU A 24 8.09 -15.71 1.03
CA LEU A 24 7.47 -16.45 2.15
C LEU A 24 6.24 -15.87 2.89
N LEU A 25 5.96 -14.56 2.98
CA LEU A 25 4.76 -14.09 3.72
C LEU A 25 3.67 -13.44 2.84
N GLY A 26 3.92 -12.27 2.25
CA GLY A 26 3.05 -11.57 1.31
C GLY A 26 2.62 -12.45 0.13
N ASN A 27 3.52 -13.23 -0.47
CA ASN A 27 3.11 -14.20 -1.50
C ASN A 27 2.17 -15.30 -0.96
N ARG A 28 2.25 -15.68 0.32
CA ARG A 28 1.30 -16.61 0.91
C ARG A 28 -0.05 -15.96 1.19
N LEU A 29 -0.07 -14.73 1.69
CA LEU A 29 -1.31 -13.96 1.89
C LEU A 29 -2.09 -13.80 0.57
N LEU A 30 -1.39 -13.43 -0.50
CA LEU A 30 -2.00 -13.28 -1.83
C LEU A 30 -2.46 -14.63 -2.38
N GLN A 31 -1.65 -15.69 -2.25
CA GLN A 31 -2.07 -17.04 -2.65
C GLN A 31 -3.28 -17.52 -1.84
N GLN A 32 -3.36 -17.21 -0.55
CA GLN A 32 -4.52 -17.52 0.28
C GLN A 32 -5.75 -16.75 -0.20
N ALA A 33 -5.61 -15.46 -0.52
CA ALA A 33 -6.69 -14.65 -1.06
C ALA A 33 -7.18 -15.14 -2.43
N GLU A 34 -6.27 -15.53 -3.32
CA GLU A 34 -6.61 -16.14 -4.62
C GLU A 34 -7.33 -17.49 -4.44
N GLN A 35 -6.83 -18.34 -3.53
CA GLN A 35 -7.46 -19.63 -3.20
C GLN A 35 -8.85 -19.41 -2.58
N TYR A 36 -8.98 -18.43 -1.70
CA TYR A 36 -10.25 -18.06 -1.10
C TYR A 36 -11.22 -17.57 -2.17
N LEU A 37 -10.80 -16.66 -3.06
CA LEU A 37 -11.64 -16.19 -4.16
C LEU A 37 -12.14 -17.36 -5.03
N ALA A 38 -11.29 -18.32 -5.35
CA ALA A 38 -11.65 -19.50 -6.14
C ALA A 38 -12.60 -20.47 -5.41
N ALA A 39 -12.53 -20.53 -4.07
CA ALA A 39 -13.35 -21.42 -3.24
C ALA A 39 -14.57 -20.71 -2.60
N MET A 40 -14.64 -19.38 -2.71
CA MET A 40 -15.65 -18.55 -2.04
C MET A 40 -17.03 -18.88 -2.60
N GLY A 41 -17.98 -19.14 -1.70
CA GLY A 41 -19.37 -19.39 -2.09
C GLY A 41 -20.03 -18.15 -2.69
N SER A 42 -20.98 -18.36 -3.61
CA SER A 42 -21.66 -17.29 -4.34
C SER A 42 -22.23 -16.20 -3.43
N ARG A 43 -22.79 -16.57 -2.27
CA ARG A 43 -23.32 -15.60 -1.30
C ARG A 43 -22.25 -14.64 -0.78
N ALA A 44 -21.09 -15.15 -0.34
CA ALA A 44 -20.02 -14.32 0.21
C ALA A 44 -19.39 -13.42 -0.87
N HIS A 45 -19.32 -13.92 -2.10
CA HIS A 45 -18.89 -13.13 -3.26
C HIS A 45 -19.87 -11.98 -3.56
N THR A 46 -21.16 -12.30 -3.73
CA THR A 46 -22.20 -11.29 -4.00
C THR A 46 -22.25 -10.22 -2.92
N GLN A 47 -22.15 -10.59 -1.65
CA GLN A 47 -22.15 -9.63 -0.54
C GLN A 47 -20.95 -8.67 -0.59
N LEU A 48 -19.76 -9.15 -0.94
CA LEU A 48 -18.59 -8.28 -1.09
C LEU A 48 -18.79 -7.31 -2.26
N VAL A 49 -19.22 -7.81 -3.42
CA VAL A 49 -19.48 -6.98 -4.60
C VAL A 49 -20.54 -5.92 -4.28
N GLU A 50 -21.66 -6.29 -3.67
CA GLU A 50 -22.71 -5.35 -3.26
C GLU A 50 -22.18 -4.29 -2.29
N SER A 51 -21.37 -4.68 -1.31
CA SER A 51 -20.76 -3.76 -0.34
C SER A 51 -19.84 -2.75 -1.02
N LEU A 52 -19.04 -3.19 -1.99
CA LEU A 52 -18.18 -2.30 -2.80
C LEU A 52 -19.02 -1.34 -3.66
N ARG A 53 -20.06 -1.85 -4.34
CA ARG A 53 -20.96 -1.02 -5.18
C ARG A 53 -21.69 0.05 -4.37
N GLN A 54 -22.07 -0.23 -3.13
CA GLN A 54 -22.70 0.78 -2.27
C GLN A 54 -21.74 1.94 -1.96
N LEU A 55 -20.44 1.66 -1.80
CA LEU A 55 -19.41 2.65 -1.49
C LEU A 55 -18.93 3.44 -2.73
N GLU A 56 -19.30 3.03 -3.94
CA GLU A 56 -18.95 3.74 -5.19
C GLU A 56 -19.36 5.21 -5.17
N SER A 57 -20.52 5.50 -4.55
CA SER A 57 -21.02 6.86 -4.40
C SER A 57 -20.16 7.77 -3.51
N GLU A 58 -19.35 7.18 -2.61
CA GLU A 58 -18.39 7.89 -1.78
C GLU A 58 -17.01 7.96 -2.42
N ASP A 59 -16.63 6.93 -3.18
CA ASP A 59 -15.36 6.89 -3.90
C ASP A 59 -15.41 5.98 -5.13
N ALA A 60 -15.13 6.53 -6.31
CA ALA A 60 -15.15 5.77 -7.56
C ALA A 60 -14.16 4.59 -7.58
N TYR A 61 -13.16 4.58 -6.69
CA TYR A 61 -12.23 3.47 -6.58
C TYR A 61 -12.90 2.15 -6.16
N PHE A 62 -14.03 2.19 -5.46
CA PHE A 62 -14.78 0.98 -5.13
C PHE A 62 -15.41 0.31 -6.35
N ALA A 63 -15.79 1.07 -7.38
CA ALA A 63 -16.25 0.50 -8.64
C ALA A 63 -15.15 -0.33 -9.31
N ILE A 64 -13.90 0.17 -9.30
CA ILE A 64 -12.75 -0.55 -9.86
C ILE A 64 -12.53 -1.88 -9.13
N MET A 65 -12.62 -1.89 -7.80
CA MET A 65 -12.52 -3.13 -7.02
C MET A 65 -13.68 -4.09 -7.28
N ALA A 66 -14.91 -3.59 -7.38
CA ALA A 66 -16.09 -4.41 -7.67
C ALA A 66 -16.01 -5.04 -9.07
N ASP A 67 -15.63 -4.26 -10.08
CA ASP A 67 -15.49 -4.73 -11.47
C ASP A 67 -14.50 -5.91 -11.57
N GLN A 68 -13.37 -5.84 -10.86
CA GLN A 68 -12.37 -6.92 -10.85
C GLN A 68 -12.88 -8.22 -10.20
N LEU A 69 -13.86 -8.16 -9.30
CA LEU A 69 -14.46 -9.35 -8.70
C LEU A 69 -15.64 -9.89 -9.52
N GLU A 70 -16.37 -9.01 -10.21
CA GLU A 70 -17.61 -9.35 -10.88
C GLU A 70 -17.38 -9.85 -12.31
N TYR A 71 -16.40 -9.29 -13.02
CA TYR A 71 -16.13 -9.61 -14.42
C TYR A 71 -14.88 -10.47 -14.58
N GLU A 72 -14.99 -11.51 -15.40
CA GLU A 72 -13.83 -12.28 -15.82
C GLU A 72 -12.87 -11.40 -16.63
N SER A 73 -11.60 -11.42 -16.26
CA SER A 73 -10.53 -10.70 -16.93
C SER A 73 -9.30 -11.60 -17.06
N ASP A 74 -8.56 -11.43 -18.15
CA ASP A 74 -7.24 -12.05 -18.33
C ASP A 74 -6.17 -11.32 -17.50
N GLU A 75 -6.48 -10.12 -16.98
CA GLU A 75 -5.59 -9.39 -16.08
C GLU A 75 -5.61 -9.99 -14.67
N PRO A 76 -4.45 -10.15 -14.00
CA PRO A 76 -4.40 -10.56 -12.61
C PRO A 76 -5.17 -9.59 -11.71
N ILE A 77 -5.85 -10.14 -10.70
CA ILE A 77 -6.51 -9.34 -9.66
C ILE A 77 -5.49 -8.42 -8.97
N ALA A 78 -5.86 -7.16 -8.82
CA ALA A 78 -5.03 -6.17 -8.17
C ALA A 78 -4.74 -6.55 -6.72
N ASN A 79 -3.53 -6.25 -6.29
CA ASN A 79 -3.01 -6.73 -5.02
C ASN A 79 -3.70 -6.14 -3.79
N ASP A 80 -4.18 -4.92 -3.88
CA ASP A 80 -4.97 -4.29 -2.83
C ASP A 80 -6.34 -4.96 -2.68
N LEU A 81 -6.95 -5.40 -3.79
CA LEU A 81 -8.15 -6.23 -3.76
C LEU A 81 -7.89 -7.63 -3.18
N LEU A 82 -6.72 -8.24 -3.46
CA LEU A 82 -6.33 -9.49 -2.81
C LEU A 82 -6.13 -9.31 -1.29
N ASN A 83 -5.55 -8.20 -0.83
CA ASN A 83 -5.48 -7.90 0.61
C ASN A 83 -6.86 -7.68 1.21
N LEU A 84 -7.79 -7.04 0.49
CA LEU A 84 -9.18 -6.93 0.92
C LEU A 84 -9.84 -8.31 1.04
N LEU A 85 -9.64 -9.20 0.06
CA LEU A 85 -10.17 -10.57 0.08
C LEU A 85 -9.64 -11.38 1.26
N TYR A 86 -8.37 -11.22 1.61
CA TYR A 86 -7.79 -11.82 2.81
C TYR A 86 -8.58 -11.42 4.07
N PHE A 87 -8.89 -10.13 4.24
CA PHE A 87 -9.69 -9.67 5.37
C PHE A 87 -11.17 -10.01 5.26
N TRP A 88 -11.71 -10.09 4.05
CA TRP A 88 -13.09 -10.53 3.83
C TRP A 88 -13.28 -11.98 4.25
N GLN A 89 -12.30 -12.84 3.99
CA GLN A 89 -12.28 -14.21 4.53
C GLN A 89 -12.34 -14.18 6.07
N MET A 90 -11.48 -13.39 6.72
CA MET A 90 -11.48 -13.28 8.18
C MET A 90 -12.82 -12.77 8.72
N ALA A 91 -13.44 -11.79 8.05
CA ALA A 91 -14.77 -11.29 8.43
C ALA A 91 -15.83 -12.40 8.34
N ASN A 92 -15.83 -13.20 7.27
CA ASN A 92 -16.75 -14.34 7.14
C ASN A 92 -16.53 -15.44 8.20
N GLU A 93 -15.32 -15.55 8.74
CA GLU A 93 -14.97 -16.53 9.79
C GLU A 93 -15.27 -16.03 11.21
N ASN A 94 -15.20 -14.71 11.45
CA ASN A 94 -15.26 -14.13 12.79
C ASN A 94 -16.56 -13.37 13.09
N GLU A 95 -17.25 -12.85 12.08
CA GLU A 95 -18.48 -12.06 12.28
C GLU A 95 -19.71 -12.97 12.36
N ALA A 96 -20.53 -12.77 13.40
CA ALA A 96 -21.75 -13.57 13.61
C ALA A 96 -22.83 -13.32 12.54
N ASP A 97 -22.89 -12.11 11.99
CA ASP A 97 -23.80 -11.74 10.90
C ASP A 97 -23.07 -10.92 9.84
N ILE A 98 -22.41 -11.62 8.92
CA ILE A 98 -21.73 -11.01 7.78
C ILE A 98 -22.68 -10.22 6.86
N ALA A 99 -23.98 -10.52 6.87
CA ALA A 99 -24.94 -9.79 6.04
C ALA A 99 -25.24 -8.37 6.56
N ALA A 100 -25.06 -8.14 7.86
CA ALA A 100 -25.18 -6.82 8.49
C ALA A 100 -23.83 -6.10 8.64
N PHE A 101 -22.72 -6.77 8.30
CA PHE A 101 -21.38 -6.21 8.44
C PHE A 101 -21.15 -5.11 7.39
N GLN A 102 -20.78 -3.92 7.86
CA GLN A 102 -20.41 -2.81 6.99
C GLN A 102 -18.92 -2.87 6.71
N LEU A 103 -18.54 -2.95 5.44
CA LEU A 103 -17.15 -3.11 5.03
C LEU A 103 -16.18 -2.08 5.67
N PRO A 104 -16.51 -0.78 5.79
CA PRO A 104 -15.62 0.18 6.44
C PRO A 104 -15.35 -0.10 7.94
N ASN A 105 -16.20 -0.88 8.61
CA ASN A 105 -15.98 -1.25 10.01
C ASN A 105 -14.82 -2.25 10.18
N LEU A 106 -14.39 -2.90 9.09
CA LEU A 106 -13.23 -3.79 9.07
C LEU A 106 -11.99 -3.17 9.74
N ILE A 107 -11.71 -1.89 9.51
CA ILE A 107 -10.52 -1.23 10.06
C ILE A 107 -10.51 -1.23 11.60
N GLN A 108 -11.71 -1.29 12.22
CA GLN A 108 -11.88 -1.24 13.66
C GLN A 108 -11.85 -2.62 14.31
N THR A 109 -11.85 -3.71 13.53
CA THR A 109 -11.87 -5.06 14.09
C THR A 109 -10.50 -5.45 14.67
N ASP A 110 -10.53 -6.30 15.69
CA ASP A 110 -9.31 -6.79 16.33
C ASP A 110 -8.44 -7.57 15.33
N TYR A 111 -9.06 -8.37 14.46
CA TYR A 111 -8.32 -9.17 13.49
C TYR A 111 -7.62 -8.33 12.42
N PHE A 112 -8.22 -7.22 11.97
CA PHE A 112 -7.54 -6.30 11.05
C PHE A 112 -6.33 -5.65 11.72
N GLN A 113 -6.52 -5.09 12.91
CA GLN A 113 -5.46 -4.38 13.63
C GLN A 113 -4.33 -5.34 14.06
N THR A 114 -4.65 -6.55 14.52
CA THR A 114 -3.66 -7.58 14.83
C THR A 114 -2.84 -7.94 13.60
N ALA A 115 -3.47 -8.26 12.46
CA ALA A 115 -2.74 -8.60 11.25
C ALA A 115 -1.85 -7.45 10.76
N LEU A 116 -2.35 -6.20 10.84
CA LEU A 116 -1.59 -5.00 10.49
C LEU A 116 -0.34 -4.85 11.35
N PHE A 117 -0.47 -4.97 12.68
CA PHE A 117 0.68 -4.79 13.57
C PHE A 117 1.62 -5.98 13.56
N GLU A 118 1.14 -7.22 13.40
CA GLU A 118 2.01 -8.39 13.22
C GLU A 118 2.87 -8.25 11.96
N ALA A 119 2.27 -7.84 10.84
CA ALA A 119 3.01 -7.58 9.61
C ALA A 119 3.97 -6.39 9.78
N TYR A 120 3.56 -5.33 10.49
CA TYR A 120 4.39 -4.17 10.74
C TYR A 120 5.62 -4.49 11.61
N ASP A 121 5.40 -5.24 12.70
CA ASP A 121 6.43 -5.61 13.66
C ASP A 121 7.42 -6.61 13.08
N ALA A 122 7.04 -7.34 12.02
CA ALA A 122 7.93 -8.21 11.26
C ALA A 122 8.87 -7.47 10.30
N MET A 123 8.62 -6.18 10.00
CA MET A 123 9.52 -5.38 9.17
C MET A 123 10.79 -4.97 9.93
N ASN A 124 11.80 -4.53 9.17
CA ASN A 124 12.96 -3.84 9.70
C ASN A 124 13.11 -2.49 8.99
N LEU A 125 12.62 -1.43 9.64
CA LEU A 125 12.59 -0.06 9.10
C LEU A 125 13.61 0.87 9.79
N GLY A 126 14.57 0.29 10.52
CA GLY A 126 15.59 1.05 11.21
C GLY A 126 15.04 1.95 12.34
N VAL A 127 15.63 3.13 12.48
CA VAL A 127 15.53 3.96 13.70
C VAL A 127 14.16 4.57 13.97
N PHE A 128 13.28 4.66 12.95
CA PHE A 128 11.95 5.28 13.08
C PHE A 128 10.81 4.26 13.27
N GLN A 129 11.11 2.96 13.28
CA GLN A 129 10.09 1.91 13.29
C GLN A 129 9.13 2.03 14.49
N ALA A 130 9.65 2.27 15.70
CA ALA A 130 8.83 2.40 16.90
C ALA A 130 7.93 3.65 16.87
N GLN A 131 8.47 4.78 16.41
CA GLN A 131 7.72 6.05 16.34
C GLN A 131 6.62 5.96 15.28
N ARG A 132 6.91 5.37 14.12
CA ARG A 132 5.89 5.13 13.08
C ARG A 132 4.78 4.19 13.55
N ARG A 133 5.12 3.17 14.34
CA ARG A 133 4.12 2.28 14.95
C ARG A 133 3.11 3.08 15.78
N ASN A 134 3.59 3.97 16.64
CA ASN A 134 2.73 4.85 17.45
C ASN A 134 1.87 5.77 16.58
N VAL A 135 2.43 6.30 15.49
CA VAL A 135 1.66 7.11 14.54
C VAL A 135 0.54 6.29 13.89
N ILE A 136 0.78 5.04 13.49
CA ILE A 136 -0.27 4.16 12.94
C ILE A 136 -1.38 3.91 13.97
N GLU A 137 -1.05 3.71 15.24
CA GLU A 137 -2.04 3.61 16.32
C GLU A 137 -2.88 4.89 16.47
N GLU A 138 -2.27 6.07 16.34
CA GLU A 138 -2.99 7.34 16.36
C GLU A 138 -3.94 7.48 15.17
N ILE A 139 -3.53 7.04 13.98
CA ILE A 139 -4.40 7.04 12.79
C ILE A 139 -5.63 6.15 13.00
N LEU A 140 -5.46 4.97 13.60
CA LEU A 140 -6.59 4.07 13.93
C LEU A 140 -7.57 4.75 14.93
N LYS A 141 -7.04 5.49 15.93
CA LYS A 141 -7.87 6.29 16.84
C LYS A 141 -8.61 7.41 16.12
N LEU A 142 -7.96 8.10 15.17
CA LEU A 142 -8.61 9.11 14.35
C LEU A 142 -9.75 8.52 13.52
N TYR A 143 -9.55 7.33 12.94
CA TYR A 143 -10.58 6.62 12.19
C TYR A 143 -11.78 6.27 13.09
N GLN A 144 -11.52 5.75 14.30
CA GLN A 144 -12.56 5.47 15.29
C GLN A 144 -13.34 6.72 15.71
N GLN A 145 -12.66 7.86 15.83
CA GLN A 145 -13.25 9.15 16.19
C GLN A 145 -13.87 9.88 14.98
N GLN A 146 -13.95 9.24 13.81
CA GLN A 146 -14.49 9.81 12.57
C GLN A 146 -13.73 11.07 12.09
N CYS A 147 -12.48 11.24 12.53
CA CYS A 147 -11.60 12.35 12.17
C CYS A 147 -10.85 12.04 10.86
N TYR A 148 -11.59 11.81 9.77
CA TYR A 148 -11.08 11.32 8.50
C TYR A 148 -10.08 12.26 7.82
N ALA A 149 -10.24 13.58 7.97
CA ALA A 149 -9.27 14.54 7.44
C ALA A 149 -7.85 14.34 8.02
N GLY A 150 -7.77 14.12 9.33
CA GLY A 150 -6.50 13.76 9.99
C GLY A 150 -6.03 12.37 9.58
N CYS A 151 -6.94 11.40 9.51
CA CYS A 151 -6.63 10.03 9.12
C CYS A 151 -5.97 9.97 7.72
N ILE A 152 -6.62 10.55 6.71
CA ILE A 152 -6.18 10.53 5.30
C ILE A 152 -4.83 11.21 5.11
N THR A 153 -4.67 12.41 5.69
CA THR A 153 -3.42 13.18 5.54
C THR A 153 -2.22 12.44 6.13
N VAL A 154 -2.39 11.84 7.31
CA VAL A 154 -1.33 11.08 7.96
C VAL A 154 -1.09 9.73 7.26
N LEU A 155 -2.13 9.04 6.78
CA LEU A 155 -2.00 7.77 6.03
C LEU A 155 -1.12 7.92 4.79
N TYR A 156 -1.36 8.95 3.97
CA TYR A 156 -0.50 9.20 2.80
C TYR A 156 0.96 9.42 3.18
N GLY A 157 1.21 10.13 4.28
CA GLY A 157 2.54 10.34 4.82
C GLY A 157 3.20 9.04 5.31
N GLN A 158 2.45 8.15 5.96
CA GLN A 158 2.98 6.88 6.46
C GLN A 158 3.24 5.89 5.33
N ILE A 159 2.35 5.77 4.34
CA ILE A 159 2.58 4.91 3.16
C ILE A 159 3.90 5.29 2.48
N GLU A 160 4.07 6.59 2.20
CA GLU A 160 5.29 7.08 1.54
C GLU A 160 6.53 6.97 2.45
N GLY A 161 6.38 7.25 3.74
CA GLY A 161 7.47 7.20 4.71
C GLY A 161 7.98 5.78 4.97
N ILE A 162 7.08 4.81 5.15
CA ILE A 162 7.44 3.39 5.32
C ILE A 162 8.18 2.87 4.09
N LEU A 163 7.69 3.20 2.90
CA LEU A 163 8.38 2.82 1.66
C LEU A 163 9.78 3.45 1.59
N THR A 164 9.91 4.71 1.98
CA THR A 164 11.21 5.40 2.01
C THR A 164 12.18 4.70 2.95
N ASP A 165 11.76 4.42 4.19
CA ASP A 165 12.61 3.76 5.19
C ASP A 165 13.00 2.34 4.73
N ALA A 166 12.06 1.58 4.17
CA ALA A 166 12.35 0.25 3.64
C ALA A 166 13.39 0.30 2.51
N LEU A 167 13.28 1.24 1.59
CA LEU A 167 14.25 1.38 0.50
C LEU A 167 15.64 1.84 0.99
N ILE A 168 15.71 2.63 2.06
CA ILE A 168 16.98 2.99 2.72
C ILE A 168 17.60 1.77 3.37
N GLU A 169 16.83 1.02 4.16
CA GLU A 169 17.30 -0.18 4.87
C GLU A 169 17.76 -1.29 3.90
N GLN A 170 17.19 -1.34 2.70
CA GLN A 170 17.59 -2.25 1.63
C GLN A 170 18.73 -1.69 0.74
N GLY A 171 19.21 -0.48 1.02
CA GLY A 171 20.33 0.15 0.30
C GLY A 171 19.99 0.68 -1.10
N TYR A 172 18.72 0.83 -1.43
CA TYR A 172 18.27 1.40 -2.72
C TYR A 172 18.18 2.92 -2.69
N LEU A 173 17.93 3.50 -1.51
CA LEU A 173 17.96 4.94 -1.30
C LEU A 173 19.08 5.32 -0.34
N GLN A 174 19.75 6.42 -0.64
CA GLN A 174 20.68 7.07 0.28
C GLN A 174 20.19 8.49 0.57
N GLN A 175 20.15 8.85 1.85
CA GLN A 175 19.90 10.23 2.24
C GLN A 175 21.16 11.07 2.02
N ASN A 176 21.03 12.14 1.23
CA ASN A 176 22.04 13.17 1.04
C ASN A 176 21.45 14.52 1.46
N GLN A 177 21.84 15.00 2.63
CA GLN A 177 21.26 16.18 3.27
C GLN A 177 19.72 16.04 3.41
N THR A 178 18.97 16.86 2.69
CA THR A 178 17.49 16.86 2.67
C THR A 178 16.90 16.03 1.53
N LYS A 179 17.72 15.40 0.70
CA LYS A 179 17.32 14.68 -0.52
C LYS A 179 17.54 13.19 -0.37
N PHE A 180 16.77 12.41 -1.11
CA PHE A 180 17.01 10.99 -1.30
C PHE A 180 17.58 10.76 -2.71
N VAL A 181 18.58 9.89 -2.81
CA VAL A 181 19.26 9.56 -4.06
C VAL A 181 18.98 8.09 -4.38
N ASP A 182 18.56 7.82 -5.62
CA ASP A 182 18.46 6.47 -6.19
C ASP A 182 19.87 5.93 -6.44
N VAL A 183 20.31 5.03 -5.56
CA VAL A 183 21.67 4.49 -5.54
C VAL A 183 22.00 3.73 -6.82
N TYR A 184 21.01 3.05 -7.38
CA TYR A 184 21.18 2.18 -8.56
C TYR A 184 20.76 2.85 -9.87
N LYS A 185 20.31 4.12 -9.82
CA LYS A 185 19.86 4.89 -10.99
C LYS A 185 18.75 4.16 -11.75
N ILE A 186 17.87 3.47 -11.02
CA ILE A 186 16.74 2.68 -11.55
C ILE A 186 15.77 3.60 -12.30
N VAL A 187 15.50 4.78 -11.76
CA VAL A 187 14.58 5.74 -12.38
C VAL A 187 15.34 6.57 -13.42
N PRO A 188 15.01 6.44 -14.73
CA PRO A 188 15.72 7.16 -15.77
C PRO A 188 15.40 8.65 -15.76
N GLY A 189 16.38 9.47 -16.12
CA GLY A 189 16.19 10.92 -16.32
C GLY A 189 16.18 11.78 -15.05
N LEU A 190 16.45 11.19 -13.88
CA LEU A 190 16.58 11.96 -12.64
C LEU A 190 17.87 12.79 -12.62
N LYS A 191 17.73 14.12 -12.56
CA LYS A 191 18.86 15.03 -12.36
C LYS A 191 19.50 14.74 -10.99
N GLY A 192 20.77 14.33 -10.99
CA GLY A 192 21.50 13.94 -9.77
C GLY A 192 20.88 12.75 -9.05
N HIS A 193 20.09 11.93 -9.76
CA HIS A 193 19.40 10.74 -9.22
C HIS A 193 18.46 11.05 -8.03
N GLU A 194 17.94 12.28 -7.97
CA GLU A 194 17.12 12.76 -6.85
C GLU A 194 15.69 12.21 -6.87
N VAL A 195 15.31 11.50 -5.80
CA VAL A 195 14.00 10.89 -5.58
C VAL A 195 13.09 11.86 -4.81
N LYS A 196 12.06 12.39 -5.50
CA LYS A 196 11.13 13.41 -4.96
C LYS A 196 9.71 12.93 -4.72
N SER A 197 9.25 11.92 -5.45
CA SER A 197 7.84 11.52 -5.47
C SER A 197 7.66 10.10 -4.99
N LEU A 198 6.45 9.79 -4.52
CA LEU A 198 6.02 8.42 -4.27
C LEU A 198 6.20 7.55 -5.52
N TRP A 199 5.97 8.10 -6.71
CA TRP A 199 6.19 7.41 -7.97
C TRP A 199 7.62 6.90 -8.15
N HIS A 200 8.65 7.72 -7.90
CA HIS A 200 10.04 7.26 -7.96
C HIS A 200 10.28 6.08 -7.00
N LYS A 201 9.75 6.17 -5.79
CA LYS A 201 9.91 5.14 -4.76
C LYS A 201 9.22 3.84 -5.15
N VAL A 202 8.00 3.89 -5.69
CA VAL A 202 7.29 2.71 -6.20
C VAL A 202 8.06 2.08 -7.35
N LYS A 203 8.59 2.88 -8.28
CA LYS A 203 9.39 2.37 -9.40
C LYS A 203 10.65 1.64 -8.91
N ILE A 204 11.35 2.21 -7.94
CA ILE A 204 12.51 1.55 -7.32
C ILE A 204 12.08 0.27 -6.59
N ALA A 205 11.01 0.34 -5.81
CA ALA A 205 10.49 -0.81 -5.07
C ALA A 205 10.04 -1.96 -5.99
N SER A 206 9.60 -1.65 -7.21
CA SER A 206 9.26 -2.67 -8.22
C SER A 206 10.44 -3.54 -8.65
N GLU A 207 11.68 -3.04 -8.55
CA GLU A 207 12.88 -3.83 -8.83
C GLU A 207 13.20 -4.81 -7.67
N ILE A 208 12.77 -4.48 -6.46
CA ILE A 208 12.84 -5.38 -5.29
C ILE A 208 11.76 -6.45 -5.41
N ASN A 209 10.54 -6.01 -5.76
CA ASN A 209 9.46 -6.92 -6.03
C ASN A 209 8.42 -6.32 -6.99
N PRO A 210 8.08 -7.02 -8.09
CA PRO A 210 7.12 -6.54 -9.07
C PRO A 210 5.70 -6.31 -8.51
N TYR A 211 5.38 -6.86 -7.33
CA TYR A 211 4.13 -6.65 -6.60
C TYR A 211 3.72 -5.18 -6.48
N PHE A 212 4.69 -4.27 -6.29
CA PHE A 212 4.41 -2.84 -6.17
C PHE A 212 3.80 -2.23 -7.44
N LEU A 213 3.99 -2.87 -8.61
CA LEU A 213 3.37 -2.45 -9.89
C LEU A 213 1.92 -2.92 -10.03
N SER A 214 1.51 -3.94 -9.29
CA SER A 214 0.16 -4.51 -9.34
C SER A 214 -0.74 -4.05 -8.19
N LEU A 215 -0.31 -3.04 -7.43
CA LEU A 215 -1.21 -2.21 -6.63
C LEU A 215 -1.89 -1.22 -7.57
N GLU A 216 -3.19 -1.35 -7.78
CA GLU A 216 -3.96 -0.50 -8.72
C GLU A 216 -3.76 0.98 -8.41
N ALA A 217 -3.79 1.33 -7.13
CA ALA A 217 -3.45 2.63 -6.58
C ALA A 217 -2.11 3.21 -7.05
N LEU A 218 -1.11 2.36 -7.26
CA LEU A 218 0.27 2.75 -7.56
C LEU A 218 0.66 2.42 -9.01
N LYS A 219 -0.30 1.98 -9.85
CA LYS A 219 -0.08 1.76 -11.28
C LYS A 219 0.44 3.03 -11.95
N MET A 220 1.25 2.84 -12.97
CA MET A 220 1.99 3.90 -13.65
C MET A 220 1.33 4.31 -14.97
N ASP A 221 0.00 4.43 -14.99
CA ASP A 221 -0.75 4.86 -16.16
C ASP A 221 -1.83 5.90 -15.79
N ALA A 222 -2.61 6.34 -16.80
CA ALA A 222 -3.61 7.38 -16.66
C ALA A 222 -4.79 7.00 -15.73
N SER A 223 -4.91 5.73 -15.32
CA SER A 223 -5.89 5.26 -14.34
C SER A 223 -5.50 5.58 -12.90
N SER A 224 -4.20 5.77 -12.59
CA SER A 224 -3.75 6.08 -11.23
C SER A 224 -4.08 7.53 -10.86
N SER A 225 -5.21 7.68 -10.19
CA SER A 225 -5.64 8.95 -9.62
C SER A 225 -4.91 9.30 -8.33
N VAL A 226 -4.12 8.40 -7.74
CA VAL A 226 -3.59 8.52 -6.37
C VAL A 226 -2.68 9.71 -6.17
N THR A 227 -1.82 10.01 -7.15
CA THR A 227 -0.94 11.18 -7.04
C THR A 227 -1.74 12.47 -7.18
N ALA A 228 -2.73 12.51 -8.08
CA ALA A 228 -3.57 13.68 -8.33
C ALA A 228 -4.56 13.93 -7.19
N SER A 229 -5.27 12.90 -6.71
CA SER A 229 -6.22 12.98 -5.61
C SER A 229 -5.51 13.30 -4.29
N ARG A 230 -4.38 12.67 -3.99
CA ARG A 230 -3.52 13.04 -2.84
C ARG A 230 -3.11 14.51 -2.92
N HIS A 231 -2.59 14.94 -4.06
CA HIS A 231 -2.18 16.34 -4.24
C HIS A 231 -3.36 17.29 -4.00
N ASN A 232 -4.51 17.03 -4.62
CA ASN A 232 -5.68 17.88 -4.49
C ASN A 232 -6.20 17.92 -3.05
N MET A 233 -6.26 16.79 -2.35
CA MET A 233 -6.71 16.74 -0.94
C MET A 233 -5.74 17.45 0.00
N VAL A 234 -4.44 17.13 -0.09
CA VAL A 234 -3.42 17.70 0.80
C VAL A 234 -3.22 19.20 0.57
N HIS A 235 -3.48 19.70 -0.65
CA HIS A 235 -3.42 21.12 -0.97
C HIS A 235 -4.78 21.82 -0.96
N GLY A 236 -5.86 21.16 -0.51
CA GLY A 236 -7.17 21.76 -0.29
C GLY A 236 -7.99 22.08 -1.55
N ALA A 237 -7.56 21.59 -2.72
CA ALA A 237 -8.33 21.64 -3.96
C ALA A 237 -9.47 20.60 -3.99
N ASP A 238 -9.39 19.58 -3.13
CA ASP A 238 -10.42 18.56 -2.94
C ASP A 238 -10.74 18.42 -1.44
N VAL A 239 -11.92 18.87 -1.05
CA VAL A 239 -12.39 18.83 0.34
C VAL A 239 -13.51 17.81 0.55
N THR A 240 -13.95 17.14 -0.51
CA THR A 240 -15.10 16.22 -0.47
C THR A 240 -14.70 14.78 -0.16
N HIS A 241 -13.43 14.41 -0.40
CA HIS A 241 -12.95 13.04 -0.20
C HIS A 241 -12.36 12.78 1.19
N PHE A 242 -12.60 13.66 2.18
CA PHE A 242 -12.26 13.40 3.57
C PHE A 242 -13.31 12.52 4.27
N THR A 243 -13.48 11.29 3.77
CA THR A 243 -14.56 10.37 4.14
C THR A 243 -14.04 9.10 4.83
N GLN A 244 -14.96 8.35 5.43
CA GLN A 244 -14.68 7.02 5.96
C GLN A 244 -14.20 6.09 4.84
N ALA A 245 -14.90 6.11 3.70
CA ALA A 245 -14.61 5.25 2.57
C ALA A 245 -13.21 5.51 1.96
N ARG A 246 -12.80 6.77 1.82
CA ARG A 246 -11.42 7.10 1.39
C ARG A 246 -10.38 6.66 2.41
N SER A 247 -10.65 6.86 3.70
CA SER A 247 -9.75 6.41 4.78
C SER A 247 -9.59 4.89 4.77
N PHE A 248 -10.69 4.15 4.56
CA PHE A 248 -10.69 2.69 4.42
C PHE A 248 -9.77 2.23 3.29
N ILE A 249 -9.90 2.81 2.08
CA ILE A 249 -9.04 2.50 0.93
C ILE A 249 -7.56 2.65 1.32
N LEU A 250 -7.21 3.75 1.98
CA LEU A 250 -5.84 4.03 2.37
C LEU A 250 -5.30 3.07 3.43
N PHE A 251 -6.15 2.53 4.32
CA PHE A 251 -5.74 1.48 5.24
C PHE A 251 -5.47 0.15 4.53
N ILE A 252 -6.27 -0.22 3.54
CA ILE A 252 -5.99 -1.40 2.71
C ILE A 252 -4.66 -1.23 1.98
N TRP A 253 -4.37 -0.05 1.43
CA TRP A 253 -3.08 0.23 0.80
C TRP A 253 -1.91 0.23 1.78
N LEU A 254 -2.10 0.81 2.97
CA LEU A 254 -1.09 0.77 4.03
C LEU A 254 -0.76 -0.68 4.40
N PHE A 255 -1.77 -1.51 4.62
CA PHE A 255 -1.55 -2.93 4.91
C PHE A 255 -0.85 -3.64 3.75
N ALA A 256 -1.26 -3.40 2.51
CA ALA A 256 -0.63 -4.00 1.33
C ALA A 256 0.87 -3.65 1.22
N VAL A 257 1.24 -2.40 1.51
CA VAL A 257 2.65 -1.97 1.54
C VAL A 257 3.41 -2.63 2.69
N ILE A 258 2.84 -2.66 3.89
CA ILE A 258 3.45 -3.26 5.08
C ILE A 258 3.63 -4.78 4.92
N SER A 259 2.56 -5.48 4.54
CA SER A 259 2.53 -6.94 4.38
C SER A 259 3.51 -7.40 3.31
N PHE A 260 3.76 -6.55 2.31
CA PHE A 260 4.74 -6.82 1.29
C PHE A 260 6.18 -6.57 1.79
N ILE A 261 6.45 -5.41 2.39
CA ILE A 261 7.80 -5.07 2.90
C ILE A 261 8.25 -6.06 3.99
N SER A 262 7.34 -6.55 4.82
CA SER A 262 7.66 -7.55 5.87
C SER A 262 8.20 -8.88 5.33
N THR A 263 8.08 -9.12 4.02
CA THR A 263 8.65 -10.30 3.36
C THR A 263 10.08 -10.15 2.89
N LEU A 264 10.59 -8.91 2.85
CA LEU A 264 11.91 -8.63 2.33
C LEU A 264 12.96 -9.18 3.29
N LYS A 265 13.71 -10.18 2.83
CA LYS A 265 14.88 -10.66 3.56
C LYS A 265 16.03 -9.68 3.38
N ARG A 266 16.85 -9.54 4.42
CA ARG A 266 18.20 -8.96 4.29
C ARG A 266 19.15 -9.98 3.66
#